data_AF-A0A061J000-F1
#
_entry.id   AF-A0A061J000-F1
#
_cell.length_a   1.000
_cell.length_b   1.000
_cell.length_c   1.000
_cell.angle_alpha   90.00
_cell.angle_beta   90.00
_cell.angle_gamma   90.00
#
_symmetry.space_group_name_H-M   'P 1'
#
loop_
_entity.id
_entity.type
_entity.pdbx_description
1 polymer ?
#
loop_
_entity_poly.entity_id
_entity_poly.type
_entity_poly.pdbx_seq_one_letter_code
_entity_poly.pdbx_strand_id
1 'polypeptide(L)'
;MQENYSSTHVDWNSNHQFATIEFASTTALIAALTQVKRHEGIDIPLRLPVDPRNGPEIYRLPFDFCFSSIGLRNSYLLGNVLSHYEFSRHLLLLIKKWGRSSGVVNSIDGLLASYALTVMCTHFLIKVGKIPKVSTLRSTDEPQLLPLFPDYRPLHDGKDSDVAELGFLTAAFFEYYSGIFDYEKSVVCTTNTNLLKKTMRWEISPGLETGRPPFFEFAIKDPYGLDNIGRNLDREATEYVRDAHIGALKSLLEGINDPEFTINTLIQSPPRPHRKNRTLASRGIASTNCSPDQLEAYHMLKKMEFHERRKDMEQFGQKTVRRTEQQRVVSNVANDVLGWIRSDDSQ
;
A
#
# COMPACT_ATOMS: atom_id res chain seq x y z
N MET A 1 -40.67 -19.30 8.95
CA MET A 1 -39.57 -20.05 9.60
C MET A 1 -38.52 -19.01 9.93
N GLN A 2 -38.36 -18.66 11.21
CA GLN A 2 -37.56 -17.50 11.62
C GLN A 2 -36.10 -17.85 11.41
N GLU A 3 -35.44 -17.12 10.50
CA GLU A 3 -34.05 -17.34 10.15
C GLU A 3 -33.20 -17.07 11.40
N ASN A 4 -32.55 -18.10 11.95
CA ASN A 4 -31.76 -17.97 13.18
C ASN A 4 -30.35 -17.40 12.93
N TYR A 5 -30.08 -16.96 11.69
CA TYR A 5 -28.82 -16.37 11.24
C TYR A 5 -27.56 -17.15 11.65
N SER A 6 -27.65 -18.48 11.75
CA SER A 6 -26.56 -19.35 12.24
C SER A 6 -26.12 -19.06 13.69
N SER A 7 -27.05 -18.64 14.54
CA SER A 7 -26.82 -18.63 15.99
C SER A 7 -26.63 -20.06 16.51
N THR A 8 -25.64 -20.23 17.38
CA THR A 8 -25.30 -21.52 18.00
C THR A 8 -25.79 -21.60 19.43
N HIS A 9 -25.83 -20.46 20.12
CA HIS A 9 -26.27 -20.36 21.51
C HIS A 9 -26.99 -19.03 21.77
N VAL A 10 -28.01 -19.07 22.61
CA VAL A 10 -28.72 -17.89 23.10
C VAL A 10 -28.89 -18.05 24.59
N ASP A 11 -28.30 -17.14 25.36
CA ASP A 11 -28.42 -17.11 26.81
C ASP A 11 -29.12 -15.83 27.25
N TRP A 12 -30.13 -15.97 28.09
CA TRP A 12 -30.89 -14.84 28.63
C TRP A 12 -30.46 -14.58 30.06
N ASN A 13 -30.29 -13.31 30.41
CA ASN A 13 -30.09 -12.97 31.81
C ASN A 13 -31.34 -13.31 32.64
N SER A 14 -31.18 -13.41 33.97
CA SER A 14 -32.24 -13.82 34.90
C SER A 14 -33.52 -12.98 34.84
N ASN A 15 -33.43 -11.73 34.39
CA ASN A 15 -34.54 -10.79 34.33
C ASN A 15 -35.11 -10.63 32.91
N HIS A 16 -34.63 -11.42 31.93
CA HIS A 16 -35.02 -11.38 30.51
C HIS A 16 -34.91 -10.00 29.84
N GLN A 17 -33.97 -9.16 30.31
CA GLN A 17 -33.70 -7.83 29.76
C GLN A 17 -32.56 -7.85 28.74
N PHE A 18 -31.66 -8.83 28.83
CA PHE A 18 -30.52 -8.97 27.93
C PHE A 18 -30.42 -10.41 27.46
N ALA A 19 -30.13 -10.58 26.17
CA ALA A 19 -29.73 -11.84 25.58
C ALA A 19 -28.29 -11.72 25.08
N THR A 20 -27.48 -12.73 25.37
CA THR A 20 -26.18 -12.95 24.74
C THR A 20 -26.36 -14.01 23.66
N ILE A 21 -25.95 -13.71 22.43
CA ILE A 21 -26.10 -14.62 21.31
C ILE A 21 -24.71 -14.95 20.76
N GLU A 22 -24.44 -16.24 20.67
CA GLU A 22 -23.25 -16.77 20.01
C GLU A 22 -23.60 -17.17 18.58
N PHE A 23 -22.67 -16.89 17.66
CA PHE A 23 -22.83 -17.18 16.24
C PHE A 23 -21.69 -18.08 15.76
N ALA A 24 -21.97 -18.93 14.77
CA ALA A 24 -20.99 -19.85 14.19
C ALA A 24 -19.78 -19.14 13.55
N SER A 25 -19.90 -17.85 13.22
CA SER A 25 -18.79 -17.02 12.71
C SER A 25 -19.03 -15.53 12.95
N THR A 26 -17.96 -14.74 12.87
CA THR A 26 -18.04 -13.26 12.87
C THR A 26 -18.86 -12.73 11.69
N THR A 27 -18.80 -13.39 10.52
CA THR A 27 -19.64 -13.04 9.36
C THR A 27 -21.12 -13.23 9.66
N ALA A 28 -21.50 -14.35 10.27
CA ALA A 28 -22.89 -14.63 10.66
C ALA A 28 -23.40 -13.59 11.68
N LEU A 29 -22.57 -13.24 12.68
CA LEU A 29 -22.86 -12.16 13.63
C LEU A 29 -23.13 -10.82 12.93
N ILE A 30 -22.26 -10.39 12.00
CA ILE A 30 -22.45 -9.12 11.28
C ILE A 30 -23.72 -9.15 10.42
N ALA A 31 -23.99 -10.27 9.73
CA ALA A 31 -25.22 -10.44 8.97
C ALA A 31 -26.46 -10.32 9.87
N ALA A 32 -26.47 -11.00 11.02
CA ALA A 32 -27.56 -10.93 11.99
C ALA A 32 -27.79 -9.50 12.49
N LEU A 33 -26.72 -8.77 12.85
CA LEU A 33 -26.83 -7.37 13.30
C LEU A 33 -27.47 -6.44 12.26
N THR A 34 -27.37 -6.74 10.97
CA THR A 34 -28.03 -5.94 9.93
C THR A 34 -29.54 -6.16 9.87
N GLN A 35 -30.02 -7.32 10.31
CA GLN A 35 -31.42 -7.76 10.21
C GLN A 35 -32.19 -7.60 11.53
N VAL A 36 -31.52 -7.80 12.67
CA VAL A 36 -32.13 -7.83 14.03
C VAL A 36 -32.44 -6.43 14.59
N LYS A 37 -32.35 -5.38 13.77
CA LYS A 37 -32.55 -3.99 14.23
C LYS A 37 -33.95 -3.71 14.74
N ARG A 38 -34.96 -4.47 14.28
CA ARG A 38 -36.36 -4.22 14.61
C ARG A 38 -37.17 -5.51 14.71
N HIS A 39 -37.94 -5.66 15.77
CA HIS A 39 -38.89 -6.77 15.95
C HIS A 39 -40.26 -6.18 16.28
N GLU A 40 -41.30 -6.55 15.50
CA GLU A 40 -42.69 -6.09 15.71
C GLU A 40 -42.83 -4.56 15.86
N GLY A 41 -42.00 -3.81 15.12
CA GLY A 41 -42.03 -2.34 15.16
C GLY A 41 -41.21 -1.71 16.29
N ILE A 42 -40.68 -2.50 17.22
CA ILE A 42 -39.80 -2.07 18.32
C ILE A 42 -38.34 -2.18 17.88
N ASP A 43 -37.59 -1.10 18.05
CA ASP A 43 -36.14 -1.10 17.80
C ASP A 43 -35.43 -1.86 18.93
N ILE A 44 -34.59 -2.82 18.58
CA ILE A 44 -33.80 -3.58 19.55
C ILE A 44 -32.47 -2.84 19.75
N PRO A 45 -32.16 -2.36 20.97
CA PRO A 45 -30.88 -1.72 21.22
C PRO A 45 -29.75 -2.77 21.19
N LEU A 46 -28.97 -2.75 20.11
CA LEU A 46 -27.84 -3.65 19.91
C LEU A 46 -26.54 -3.00 20.39
N ARG A 47 -25.77 -3.71 21.21
CA ARG A 47 -24.37 -3.33 21.48
C ARG A 47 -23.49 -3.89 20.38
N LEU A 48 -22.80 -3.01 19.65
CA LEU A 48 -21.87 -3.43 18.62
C LEU A 48 -20.63 -4.08 19.26
N PRO A 49 -20.16 -5.22 18.75
CA PRO A 49 -18.97 -5.92 19.24
C PRO A 49 -17.69 -5.25 18.73
N VAL A 50 -17.50 -3.97 19.06
CA VAL A 50 -16.37 -3.13 18.61
C VAL A 50 -15.07 -3.43 19.38
N ASP A 51 -14.82 -4.68 19.75
CA ASP A 51 -13.58 -5.09 20.39
C ASP A 51 -12.44 -5.07 19.34
N PRO A 52 -11.44 -4.18 19.46
CA PRO A 52 -10.35 -4.08 18.48
C PRO A 52 -9.41 -5.31 18.50
N ARG A 53 -9.48 -6.17 19.51
CA ARG A 53 -8.68 -7.40 19.63
C ARG A 53 -9.48 -8.63 19.20
N ASN A 54 -10.70 -8.78 19.69
CA ASN A 54 -11.49 -10.01 19.55
C ASN A 54 -12.81 -9.83 18.78
N GLY A 55 -13.11 -8.63 18.30
CA GLY A 55 -14.32 -8.35 17.53
C GLY A 55 -14.27 -8.88 16.09
N PRO A 56 -15.37 -8.75 15.34
CA PRO A 56 -15.40 -9.01 13.91
C PRO A 56 -14.34 -8.25 13.12
N GLU A 57 -13.82 -8.86 12.06
CA GLU A 57 -12.73 -8.34 11.23
C GLU A 57 -13.01 -6.94 10.68
N ILE A 58 -14.27 -6.65 10.34
CA ILE A 58 -14.72 -5.34 9.84
C ILE A 58 -14.47 -4.18 10.83
N TYR A 59 -14.40 -4.46 12.13
CA TYR A 59 -14.09 -3.46 13.15
C TYR A 59 -12.60 -3.41 13.52
N ARG A 60 -11.82 -4.40 13.09
CA ARG A 60 -10.40 -4.56 13.46
C ARG A 60 -9.45 -4.05 12.39
N LEU A 61 -9.85 -4.14 11.12
CA LEU A 61 -9.01 -3.77 9.99
C LEU A 61 -9.43 -2.39 9.46
N PRO A 62 -8.50 -1.44 9.30
CA PRO A 62 -8.81 -0.20 8.61
C PRO A 62 -9.07 -0.50 7.13
N PHE A 63 -10.15 0.04 6.59
CA PHE A 63 -10.51 -0.08 5.18
C PHE A 63 -11.10 1.24 4.67
N ASP A 64 -10.94 1.46 3.37
CA ASP A 64 -11.65 2.51 2.65
C ASP A 64 -12.75 1.85 1.80
N PHE A 65 -13.95 2.41 1.84
CA PHE A 65 -15.07 1.96 1.00
C PHE A 65 -15.29 2.95 -0.13
N CYS A 66 -15.33 2.46 -1.37
CA CYS A 66 -15.50 3.29 -2.55
C CYS A 66 -16.60 2.74 -3.48
N PHE A 67 -17.27 3.65 -4.17
CA PHE A 67 -18.33 3.32 -5.14
C PHE A 67 -17.80 3.20 -6.59
N SER A 68 -16.47 3.13 -6.76
CA SER A 68 -15.82 3.05 -8.07
C SER A 68 -15.05 1.75 -8.23
N SER A 69 -15.14 1.15 -9.41
CA SER A 69 -14.45 -0.11 -9.76
C SER A 69 -13.05 0.08 -10.33
N ILE A 70 -12.58 1.33 -10.50
CA ILE A 70 -11.26 1.64 -11.09
C ILE A 70 -10.14 1.00 -10.26
N GLY A 71 -10.22 1.08 -8.93
CA GLY A 71 -9.23 0.50 -8.03
C GLY A 71 -9.14 -1.03 -8.13
N LEU A 72 -10.29 -1.70 -8.27
CA LEU A 72 -10.36 -3.15 -8.45
C LEU A 72 -9.66 -3.59 -9.73
N ARG A 73 -10.02 -2.95 -10.86
CA ARG A 73 -9.43 -3.20 -12.17
C ARG A 73 -7.91 -3.00 -12.15
N ASN A 74 -7.46 -1.83 -11.68
CA ASN A 74 -6.03 -1.50 -11.59
C ASN A 74 -5.25 -2.51 -10.74
N SER A 75 -5.83 -2.94 -9.61
CA SER A 75 -5.19 -3.89 -8.70
C SER A 75 -5.05 -5.28 -9.33
N TYR A 76 -6.09 -5.75 -10.05
CA TYR A 76 -6.04 -7.05 -10.71
C TYR A 76 -5.04 -7.06 -11.88
N LEU A 77 -5.05 -6.02 -12.70
CA LEU A 77 -4.14 -5.88 -13.84
C LEU A 77 -2.67 -5.86 -13.41
N LEU A 78 -2.33 -5.01 -12.43
CA LEU A 78 -0.98 -4.92 -11.90
C LEU A 78 -0.59 -6.17 -11.11
N GLY A 79 -1.50 -6.75 -10.35
CA GLY A 79 -1.28 -7.99 -9.61
C GLY A 79 -0.94 -9.17 -10.53
N ASN A 80 -1.61 -9.27 -11.68
CA ASN A 80 -1.36 -10.32 -12.66
C ASN A 80 -0.08 -10.08 -13.47
N VAL A 81 0.23 -8.86 -13.89
CA VAL A 81 1.49 -8.63 -14.63
C VAL A 81 2.70 -8.86 -13.72
N LEU A 82 2.64 -8.40 -12.46
CA LEU A 82 3.72 -8.58 -11.49
C LEU A 82 3.89 -10.02 -11.01
N SER A 83 2.95 -10.93 -11.30
CA SER A 83 3.15 -12.36 -11.00
C SER A 83 3.98 -13.10 -12.05
N HIS A 84 4.36 -12.46 -13.17
CA HIS A 84 5.17 -13.09 -14.22
C HIS A 84 6.65 -13.23 -13.85
N TYR A 85 7.13 -12.45 -12.89
CA TYR A 85 8.49 -12.57 -12.37
C TYR A 85 8.44 -12.69 -10.85
N GLU A 86 9.04 -13.75 -10.33
CA GLU A 86 8.95 -14.20 -8.92
C GLU A 86 9.35 -13.10 -7.92
N PHE A 87 10.35 -12.29 -8.27
CA PHE A 87 10.86 -11.22 -7.41
C PHE A 87 10.23 -9.85 -7.64
N SER A 88 9.27 -9.71 -8.56
CA SER A 88 8.60 -8.41 -8.79
C SER A 88 7.95 -7.85 -7.53
N ARG A 89 7.30 -8.73 -6.74
CA ARG A 89 6.64 -8.33 -5.49
C ARG A 89 7.65 -7.99 -4.39
N HIS A 90 8.79 -8.68 -4.34
CA HIS A 90 9.88 -8.36 -3.42
C HIS A 90 10.43 -6.96 -3.70
N LEU A 91 10.78 -6.70 -4.96
CA LEU A 91 11.27 -5.41 -5.42
C LEU A 91 10.25 -4.30 -5.11
N LEU A 92 8.97 -4.52 -5.44
CA LEU A 92 7.91 -3.55 -5.19
C LEU A 92 7.73 -3.24 -3.68
N LEU A 93 7.80 -4.25 -2.81
CA LEU A 93 7.69 -4.06 -1.37
C LEU A 93 8.86 -3.24 -0.82
N LEU A 94 10.09 -3.55 -1.27
CA LEU A 94 11.30 -2.80 -0.92
C LEU A 94 11.17 -1.34 -1.37
N ILE A 95 10.84 -1.11 -2.64
CA ILE A 95 10.69 0.23 -3.21
C ILE A 95 9.55 1.00 -2.52
N LYS A 96 8.44 0.36 -2.19
CA LYS A 96 7.35 1.01 -1.43
C LYS A 96 7.79 1.43 -0.04
N LYS A 97 8.54 0.58 0.66
CA LYS A 97 9.05 0.90 1.99
C LYS A 97 10.08 2.03 1.92
N TRP A 98 11.04 1.95 1.01
CA TRP A 98 11.96 3.04 0.70
C TRP A 98 11.21 4.34 0.37
N GLY A 99 10.25 4.31 -0.56
CA GLY A 99 9.54 5.49 -1.02
C GLY A 99 8.79 6.20 0.10
N ARG A 100 8.24 5.46 1.07
CA ARG A 100 7.65 6.05 2.28
C ARG A 100 8.70 6.67 3.20
N SER A 101 9.81 5.97 3.43
CA SER A 101 10.87 6.41 4.33
C SER A 101 11.71 7.55 3.76
N SER A 102 11.83 7.67 2.45
CA SER A 102 12.49 8.77 1.75
C SER A 102 11.59 10.00 1.65
N GLY A 103 10.27 9.83 1.75
CA GLY A 103 9.28 10.90 1.59
C GLY A 103 8.74 11.04 0.17
N VAL A 104 9.28 10.29 -0.80
CA VAL A 104 8.81 10.24 -2.20
C VAL A 104 7.34 9.83 -2.29
N VAL A 105 6.90 8.90 -1.44
CA VAL A 105 5.50 8.50 -1.31
C VAL A 105 4.84 9.35 -0.24
N ASN A 106 4.25 10.46 -0.67
CA ASN A 106 3.55 11.39 0.21
C ASN A 106 2.52 12.21 -0.59
N SER A 107 1.40 11.58 -0.92
CA SER A 107 0.34 12.20 -1.72
C SER A 107 -0.30 13.42 -1.05
N ILE A 108 -0.32 13.45 0.29
CA ILE A 108 -0.82 14.58 1.09
C ILE A 108 0.00 15.85 0.79
N ASP A 109 1.31 15.70 0.63
CA ASP A 109 2.21 16.80 0.28
C ASP A 109 2.48 16.91 -1.23
N GLY A 110 1.59 16.35 -2.07
CA GLY A 110 1.66 16.50 -3.53
C GLY A 110 2.76 15.68 -4.20
N LEU A 111 3.36 14.73 -3.50
CA LEU A 111 4.30 13.77 -4.07
C LEU A 111 3.56 12.50 -4.53
N LEU A 112 4.29 11.42 -4.82
CA LEU A 112 3.71 10.22 -5.40
C LEU A 112 2.75 9.53 -4.42
N ALA A 113 1.68 8.96 -4.95
CA ALA A 113 0.93 7.91 -4.26
C ALA A 113 1.67 6.57 -4.39
N SER A 114 1.42 5.63 -3.45
CA SER A 114 1.95 4.26 -3.53
C SER A 114 1.56 3.55 -4.84
N TYR A 115 0.41 3.92 -5.42
CA TYR A 115 -0.06 3.43 -6.70
C TYR A 115 0.84 3.90 -7.87
N ALA A 116 1.18 5.20 -7.94
CA ALA A 116 2.07 5.72 -8.97
C ALA A 116 3.45 5.06 -8.93
N LEU A 117 4.00 4.82 -7.74
CA LEU A 117 5.25 4.08 -7.56
C LEU A 117 5.14 2.61 -8.02
N THR A 118 3.97 2.00 -7.88
CA THR A 118 3.71 0.64 -8.40
C THR A 118 3.73 0.62 -9.94
N VAL A 119 3.14 1.63 -10.57
CA VAL A 119 3.15 1.80 -12.03
C VAL A 119 4.57 2.05 -12.54
N MET A 120 5.38 2.86 -11.83
CA MET A 120 6.81 3.05 -12.12
C MET A 120 7.59 1.74 -12.06
N CYS A 121 7.47 0.98 -10.97
CA CYS A 121 8.14 -0.32 -10.84
C CYS A 121 7.73 -1.28 -11.96
N THR A 122 6.44 -1.31 -12.31
CA THR A 122 5.92 -2.15 -13.40
C THR A 122 6.50 -1.72 -14.75
N HIS A 123 6.49 -0.42 -15.07
CA HIS A 123 7.10 0.11 -16.29
C HIS A 123 8.58 -0.24 -16.38
N PHE A 124 9.34 -0.07 -15.31
CA PHE A 124 10.75 -0.43 -15.26
C PHE A 124 10.96 -1.92 -15.56
N LEU A 125 10.24 -2.82 -14.87
CA LEU A 125 10.36 -4.26 -15.10
C LEU A 125 10.00 -4.66 -16.53
N ILE A 126 9.04 -3.99 -17.17
CA ILE A 126 8.74 -4.17 -18.60
C ILE A 126 9.90 -3.66 -19.47
N LYS A 127 10.45 -2.49 -19.13
CA LYS A 127 11.55 -1.85 -19.87
C LYS A 127 12.80 -2.71 -19.89
N VAL A 128 13.11 -3.40 -18.78
CA VAL A 128 14.24 -4.34 -18.67
C VAL A 128 13.89 -5.77 -19.08
N GLY A 129 12.68 -6.01 -19.61
CA GLY A 129 12.28 -7.31 -20.16
C GLY A 129 11.97 -8.41 -19.14
N LYS A 130 11.73 -8.06 -17.87
CA LYS A 130 11.43 -9.03 -16.80
C LYS A 130 9.97 -9.46 -16.73
N ILE A 131 9.06 -8.60 -17.15
CA ILE A 131 7.63 -8.90 -17.22
C ILE A 131 7.05 -8.43 -18.56
N PRO A 132 5.97 -9.05 -19.07
CA PRO A 132 5.36 -8.62 -20.32
C PRO A 132 4.70 -7.24 -20.18
N LYS A 133 4.55 -6.55 -21.32
CA LYS A 133 3.73 -5.34 -21.39
C LYS A 133 2.31 -5.63 -20.90
N VAL A 134 1.74 -4.67 -20.20
CA VAL A 134 0.35 -4.73 -19.77
C VAL A 134 -0.54 -4.71 -21.01
N SER A 135 -1.45 -5.67 -21.11
CA SER A 135 -2.38 -5.77 -22.24
C SER A 135 -3.60 -4.88 -22.02
N THR A 136 -3.91 -4.06 -23.03
CA THR A 136 -5.17 -3.30 -23.11
C THR A 136 -6.36 -4.18 -23.49
N LEU A 137 -6.16 -5.46 -23.82
CA LEU A 137 -7.26 -6.39 -24.09
C LEU A 137 -7.89 -6.92 -22.80
N ARG A 138 -7.14 -7.00 -21.69
CA ARG A 138 -7.71 -7.31 -20.36
C ARG A 138 -8.21 -6.06 -19.63
N SER A 139 -8.03 -4.87 -20.23
CA SER A 139 -8.63 -3.65 -19.68
C SER A 139 -10.15 -3.56 -19.92
N THR A 140 -10.73 -4.53 -20.64
CA THR A 140 -12.15 -4.66 -20.92
C THR A 140 -12.88 -5.65 -20.01
N ASP A 141 -12.20 -6.33 -19.09
CA ASP A 141 -12.88 -7.21 -18.13
C ASP A 141 -13.86 -6.36 -17.30
N GLU A 142 -15.14 -6.68 -17.40
CA GLU A 142 -16.16 -6.04 -16.58
C GLU A 142 -15.83 -6.30 -15.10
N PRO A 143 -15.97 -5.30 -14.20
CA PRO A 143 -15.63 -5.45 -12.79
C PRO A 143 -16.33 -6.63 -12.13
N GLN A 144 -17.50 -7.00 -12.64
CA GLN A 144 -18.32 -8.11 -12.18
C GLN A 144 -17.73 -9.49 -12.52
N LEU A 145 -16.85 -9.57 -13.52
CA LEU A 145 -16.14 -10.79 -13.92
C LEU A 145 -14.85 -10.98 -13.13
N LEU A 146 -14.40 -9.96 -12.39
CA LEU A 146 -13.23 -10.05 -11.54
C LEU A 146 -13.58 -10.77 -10.23
N PRO A 147 -12.65 -11.57 -9.67
CA PRO A 147 -12.86 -12.21 -8.39
C PRO A 147 -13.22 -11.21 -7.29
N LEU A 148 -14.28 -11.50 -6.53
CA LEU A 148 -14.71 -10.67 -5.39
C LEU A 148 -13.67 -10.65 -4.27
N PHE A 149 -12.97 -11.78 -4.09
CA PHE A 149 -11.93 -11.95 -3.09
C PHE A 149 -10.57 -12.20 -3.78
N PRO A 150 -9.50 -11.54 -3.30
CA PRO A 150 -8.17 -11.78 -3.84
C PRO A 150 -7.66 -13.16 -3.40
N ASP A 151 -7.04 -13.89 -4.33
CA ASP A 151 -6.34 -15.13 -4.00
C ASP A 151 -5.08 -14.85 -3.18
N TYR A 152 -4.85 -15.66 -2.15
CA TYR A 152 -3.58 -15.67 -1.45
C TYR A 152 -2.48 -16.19 -2.37
N ARG A 153 -1.41 -15.40 -2.54
CA ARG A 153 -0.22 -15.79 -3.31
C ARG A 153 0.99 -15.70 -2.39
N PRO A 154 1.60 -16.83 -1.99
CA PRO A 154 2.78 -16.80 -1.12
C PRO A 154 3.90 -16.01 -1.78
N LEU A 155 4.68 -15.31 -0.97
CA LEU A 155 5.89 -14.64 -1.44
C LEU A 155 6.98 -15.70 -1.63
N HIS A 156 7.74 -15.64 -2.73
CA HIS A 156 8.82 -16.61 -2.99
C HIS A 156 9.85 -16.59 -1.84
N ASP A 157 10.32 -17.74 -1.37
CA ASP A 157 11.22 -17.81 -0.21
C ASP A 157 12.71 -17.63 -0.59
N GLY A 158 13.00 -17.47 -1.89
CA GLY A 158 14.33 -17.21 -2.43
C GLY A 158 15.20 -18.44 -2.61
N LYS A 159 14.71 -19.64 -2.28
CA LYS A 159 15.44 -20.89 -2.53
C LYS A 159 15.48 -21.18 -4.02
N ASP A 160 16.62 -21.73 -4.48
CA ASP A 160 16.85 -22.13 -5.87
C ASP A 160 16.70 -21.02 -6.93
N SER A 161 16.73 -19.75 -6.49
CA SER A 161 16.56 -18.58 -7.35
C SER A 161 17.77 -17.64 -7.29
N ASP A 162 18.00 -16.88 -8.36
CA ASP A 162 19.05 -15.87 -8.41
C ASP A 162 18.64 -14.61 -7.64
N VAL A 163 18.88 -14.60 -6.33
CA VAL A 163 18.61 -13.45 -5.46
C VAL A 163 19.54 -12.27 -5.77
N ALA A 164 20.71 -12.52 -6.38
CA ALA A 164 21.62 -11.44 -6.79
C ALA A 164 20.98 -10.58 -7.88
N GLU A 165 20.18 -11.18 -8.76
CA GLU A 165 19.39 -10.45 -9.75
C GLU A 165 18.40 -9.45 -9.11
N LEU A 166 17.78 -9.80 -7.98
CA LEU A 166 16.92 -8.85 -7.25
C LEU A 166 17.72 -7.64 -6.73
N GLY A 167 18.93 -7.87 -6.22
CA GLY A 167 19.84 -6.80 -5.83
C GLY A 167 20.23 -5.89 -7.00
N PHE A 168 20.60 -6.48 -8.13
CA PHE A 168 20.89 -5.77 -9.37
C PHE A 168 19.68 -4.94 -9.85
N LEU A 169 18.49 -5.55 -9.93
CA LEU A 169 17.26 -4.86 -10.35
C LEU A 169 16.88 -3.72 -9.41
N THR A 170 17.20 -3.83 -8.12
CA THR A 170 16.99 -2.76 -7.15
C THR A 170 17.89 -1.57 -7.46
N ALA A 171 19.19 -1.78 -7.66
CA ALA A 171 20.11 -0.72 -8.07
C ALA A 171 19.73 -0.11 -9.42
N ALA A 172 19.44 -0.96 -10.41
CA ALA A 172 19.04 -0.53 -11.75
C ALA A 172 17.72 0.25 -11.77
N PHE A 173 16.76 -0.06 -10.87
CA PHE A 173 15.54 0.74 -10.71
C PHE A 173 15.86 2.17 -10.27
N PHE A 174 16.75 2.32 -9.28
CA PHE A 174 17.15 3.64 -8.80
C PHE A 174 17.94 4.40 -9.86
N GLU A 175 18.88 3.74 -10.54
CA GLU A 175 19.62 4.32 -11.66
C GLU A 175 18.71 4.78 -12.79
N TYR A 176 17.70 3.96 -13.12
CA TYR A 176 16.77 4.27 -14.18
C TYR A 176 16.04 5.58 -13.92
N TYR A 177 15.49 5.76 -12.72
CA TYR A 177 14.76 6.98 -12.37
C TYR A 177 15.65 8.12 -11.87
N SER A 178 16.92 7.89 -11.56
CA SER A 178 17.85 8.95 -11.16
C SER A 178 18.42 9.72 -12.36
N GLY A 179 18.62 9.06 -13.51
CA GLY A 179 19.28 9.71 -14.66
C GLY A 179 18.98 9.14 -16.05
N ILE A 180 18.43 7.93 -16.18
CA ILE A 180 18.18 7.33 -17.51
C ILE A 180 16.80 7.73 -18.06
N PHE A 181 15.77 7.79 -17.21
CA PHE A 181 14.43 8.18 -17.60
C PHE A 181 14.39 9.67 -18.00
N ASP A 182 14.00 9.95 -19.24
CA ASP A 182 13.86 11.31 -19.74
C ASP A 182 12.54 11.91 -19.22
N TYR A 183 12.61 12.61 -18.10
CA TYR A 183 11.48 13.31 -17.48
C TYR A 183 10.89 14.40 -18.38
N GLU A 184 11.64 14.96 -19.34
CA GLU A 184 11.14 16.04 -20.19
C GLU A 184 10.23 15.49 -21.29
N LYS A 185 10.62 14.35 -21.90
CA LYS A 185 9.97 13.84 -23.12
C LYS A 185 9.19 12.56 -22.93
N SER A 186 9.55 11.73 -21.95
CA SER A 186 8.98 10.39 -21.79
C SER A 186 7.80 10.35 -20.83
N VAL A 187 6.99 9.31 -20.96
CA VAL A 187 5.87 8.98 -20.07
C VAL A 187 6.09 7.58 -19.49
N VAL A 188 6.00 7.47 -18.17
CA VAL A 188 5.93 6.15 -17.52
C VAL A 188 4.61 5.50 -17.94
N CYS A 189 4.71 4.41 -18.70
CA CYS A 189 3.57 3.74 -19.31
C CYS A 189 3.80 2.23 -19.40
N THR A 190 2.84 1.45 -18.93
CA THR A 190 2.93 -0.02 -18.84
C THR A 190 2.48 -0.73 -20.12
N THR A 191 1.81 -0.03 -21.02
CA THR A 191 1.37 -0.58 -22.32
C THR A 191 2.35 -0.24 -23.45
N ASN A 192 3.02 0.92 -23.36
CA ASN A 192 4.06 1.36 -24.28
C ASN A 192 5.19 2.06 -23.53
N THR A 193 6.30 1.36 -23.29
CA THR A 193 7.46 1.87 -22.56
C THR A 193 8.26 2.96 -23.27
N ASN A 194 7.92 3.29 -24.52
CA ASN A 194 8.53 4.36 -25.30
C ASN A 194 7.52 5.50 -25.57
N LEU A 195 6.44 5.58 -24.80
CA LEU A 195 5.43 6.62 -24.94
C LEU A 195 6.04 8.00 -24.65
N LEU A 196 5.80 8.94 -25.57
CA LEU A 196 6.25 10.32 -25.45
C LEU A 196 5.13 11.23 -24.96
N LYS A 197 5.48 12.31 -24.24
CA LYS A 197 4.53 13.33 -23.80
C LYS A 197 3.81 13.97 -24.97
N LYS A 198 4.50 14.17 -26.10
CA LYS A 198 3.92 14.66 -27.36
C LYS A 198 2.70 13.86 -27.81
N THR A 199 2.77 12.53 -27.72
CA THR A 199 1.66 11.64 -28.08
C THR A 199 0.44 11.85 -27.19
N MET A 200 0.65 12.18 -25.92
CA MET A 200 -0.40 12.45 -24.93
C MET A 200 -0.81 13.92 -24.85
N ARG A 201 -0.15 14.81 -25.61
CA ARG A 201 -0.27 16.28 -25.50
C ARG A 201 0.07 16.78 -24.09
N TRP A 202 1.11 16.20 -23.48
CA TRP A 202 1.59 16.54 -22.14
C TRP A 202 2.92 17.33 -22.15
N GLU A 203 3.28 17.93 -23.29
CA GLU A 203 4.50 18.73 -23.42
C GLU A 203 4.44 20.04 -22.63
N ILE A 204 3.23 20.56 -22.40
CA ILE A 204 2.98 21.80 -21.67
C ILE A 204 2.11 21.46 -20.46
N SER A 205 2.62 21.73 -19.25
CA SER A 205 1.87 21.58 -18.00
C SER A 205 0.87 22.72 -17.82
N PRO A 206 -0.46 22.48 -17.82
CA PRO A 206 -1.46 23.51 -17.52
C PRO A 206 -1.27 24.14 -16.13
N GLY A 207 -0.67 23.37 -15.22
CA GLY A 207 -0.40 23.82 -13.87
C GLY A 207 0.72 24.84 -13.71
N LEU A 208 1.58 25.02 -14.70
CA LEU A 208 2.66 26.02 -14.62
C LEU A 208 2.12 27.44 -14.62
N GLU A 209 1.08 27.72 -15.42
CA GLU A 209 0.45 29.04 -15.49
C GLU A 209 -0.46 29.30 -14.30
N THR A 210 -1.21 28.28 -13.89
CA THR A 210 -2.25 28.41 -12.84
C THR A 210 -1.72 28.19 -11.42
N GLY A 211 -0.51 27.66 -11.27
CA GLY A 211 0.05 27.21 -10.00
C GLY A 211 -0.69 26.03 -9.37
N ARG A 212 -1.53 25.32 -10.15
CA ARG A 212 -2.43 24.26 -9.68
C ARG A 212 -2.33 23.01 -10.56
N PRO A 213 -2.49 21.79 -10.02
CA PRO A 213 -2.58 20.58 -10.85
C PRO A 213 -3.62 20.73 -11.99
N PRO A 214 -3.42 20.09 -13.16
CA PRO A 214 -2.43 19.06 -13.41
C PRO A 214 -1.06 19.60 -13.86
N PHE A 215 -0.03 19.01 -13.27
CA PHE A 215 1.38 19.13 -13.62
C PHE A 215 1.80 17.93 -14.50
N PHE A 216 2.68 18.15 -15.47
CA PHE A 216 3.20 17.12 -16.38
C PHE A 216 4.71 16.97 -16.32
N GLU A 217 5.36 17.57 -15.32
CA GLU A 217 6.82 17.50 -15.09
C GLU A 217 7.26 16.05 -14.90
N PHE A 218 6.52 15.28 -14.11
CA PHE A 218 6.64 13.82 -14.08
C PHE A 218 5.36 13.15 -14.60
N ALA A 219 5.40 12.71 -15.86
CA ALA A 219 4.28 12.07 -16.53
C ALA A 219 4.22 10.56 -16.25
N ILE A 220 3.15 10.12 -15.59
CA ILE A 220 2.86 8.72 -15.31
C ILE A 220 1.43 8.43 -15.79
N LYS A 221 1.30 7.64 -16.86
CA LYS A 221 0.00 7.30 -17.43
C LYS A 221 -0.66 6.21 -16.58
N ASP A 222 -1.94 6.40 -16.24
CA ASP A 222 -2.73 5.33 -15.68
C ASP A 222 -2.79 4.12 -16.65
N PRO A 223 -2.56 2.88 -16.18
CA PRO A 223 -2.63 1.67 -17.02
C PRO A 223 -3.98 1.49 -17.73
N TYR A 224 -5.10 1.81 -17.10
CA TYR A 224 -6.45 1.74 -17.70
C TYR A 224 -6.88 3.05 -18.33
N GLY A 225 -6.61 4.17 -17.66
CA GLY A 225 -7.08 5.48 -18.06
C GLY A 225 -6.14 6.21 -19.03
N LEU A 226 -6.53 7.45 -19.37
CA LEU A 226 -5.69 8.42 -20.06
C LEU A 226 -5.12 9.48 -19.12
N ASP A 227 -5.36 9.33 -17.81
CA ASP A 227 -4.97 10.33 -16.81
C ASP A 227 -3.48 10.27 -16.48
N ASN A 228 -2.91 11.43 -16.15
CA ASN A 228 -1.63 11.50 -15.44
C ASN A 228 -1.87 11.25 -13.94
N ILE A 229 -1.39 10.12 -13.42
CA ILE A 229 -1.46 9.81 -11.98
C ILE A 229 -0.33 10.47 -11.19
N GLY A 230 0.66 11.05 -11.89
CA GLY A 230 1.68 11.95 -11.36
C GLY A 230 1.27 13.44 -11.38
N ARG A 231 0.01 13.77 -11.66
CA ARG A 231 -0.45 15.15 -11.92
C ARG A 231 -0.23 16.19 -10.81
N ASN A 232 0.17 15.78 -9.62
CA ASN A 232 0.44 16.70 -8.51
C ASN A 232 1.93 17.07 -8.40
N LEU A 233 2.80 16.41 -9.17
CA LEU A 233 4.24 16.63 -9.13
C LEU A 233 4.59 17.81 -10.04
N ASP A 234 4.72 18.98 -9.44
CA ASP A 234 5.35 20.12 -10.09
C ASP A 234 6.87 19.91 -10.27
N ARG A 235 7.57 20.94 -10.72
CA ARG A 235 9.01 20.87 -11.00
C ARG A 235 9.83 20.52 -9.76
N GLU A 236 9.58 21.20 -8.65
CA GLU A 236 10.31 20.97 -7.40
C GLU A 236 10.04 19.57 -6.85
N ALA A 237 8.78 19.12 -6.89
CA ALA A 237 8.41 17.75 -6.51
C ALA A 237 9.08 16.71 -7.40
N THR A 238 9.17 16.95 -8.70
CA THR A 238 9.83 16.05 -9.65
C THR A 238 11.33 15.98 -9.40
N GLU A 239 11.99 17.12 -9.17
CA GLU A 239 13.41 17.20 -8.81
C GLU A 239 13.67 16.46 -7.49
N TYR A 240 12.83 16.66 -6.47
CA TYR A 240 12.92 15.93 -5.20
C TYR A 240 12.84 14.41 -5.41
N VAL A 241 11.93 13.92 -6.26
CA VAL A 241 11.82 12.49 -6.55
C VAL A 241 13.07 11.98 -7.25
N ARG A 242 13.59 12.69 -8.25
CA ARG A 242 14.83 12.31 -8.94
C ARG A 242 16.02 12.27 -7.98
N ASP A 243 16.19 13.31 -7.16
CA ASP A 243 17.30 13.41 -6.21
C ASP A 243 17.22 12.35 -5.11
N ALA A 244 16.02 11.93 -4.73
CA ALA A 244 15.84 10.81 -3.80
C ALA A 244 16.29 9.48 -4.43
N HIS A 245 16.05 9.26 -5.74
CA HIS A 245 16.58 8.08 -6.44
C HIS A 245 18.11 8.14 -6.57
N ILE A 246 18.69 9.32 -6.80
CA ILE A 246 20.17 9.52 -6.77
C ILE A 246 20.73 9.11 -5.40
N GLY A 247 20.14 9.62 -4.31
CA GLY A 247 20.59 9.30 -2.95
C GLY A 247 20.45 7.81 -2.61
N ALA A 248 19.38 7.16 -3.07
CA ALA A 248 19.16 5.73 -2.91
C ALA A 248 20.21 4.90 -3.66
N LEU A 249 20.47 5.22 -4.93
CA LEU A 249 21.50 4.56 -5.73
C LEU A 249 22.88 4.72 -5.09
N LYS A 250 23.23 5.94 -4.71
CA LYS A 250 24.50 6.24 -4.03
C LYS A 250 24.66 5.39 -2.77
N SER A 251 23.62 5.30 -1.95
CA SER A 251 23.65 4.48 -0.73
C SER A 251 23.85 2.99 -1.00
N LEU A 252 23.32 2.47 -2.11
CA LEU A 252 23.51 1.08 -2.51
C LEU A 252 24.92 0.80 -3.04
N LEU A 253 25.49 1.73 -3.82
CA LEU A 253 26.78 1.55 -4.46
C LEU A 253 27.98 1.87 -3.55
N GLU A 254 27.81 2.83 -2.63
CA GLU A 254 28.83 3.22 -1.65
C GLU A 254 28.69 2.46 -0.32
N GLY A 255 27.69 1.58 -0.23
CA GLY A 255 27.44 0.78 0.96
C GLY A 255 28.68 0.02 1.40
N ILE A 256 28.81 -0.16 2.72
CA ILE A 256 29.75 -1.12 3.32
C ILE A 256 29.49 -2.49 2.67
N ASN A 257 30.47 -3.40 2.67
CA ASN A 257 30.29 -4.82 2.28
C ASN A 257 29.33 -5.60 3.22
N ASP A 258 28.22 -4.98 3.63
CA ASP A 258 27.11 -5.47 4.43
C ASP A 258 25.80 -5.08 3.71
N PRO A 259 25.26 -5.99 2.87
CA PRO A 259 24.00 -5.79 2.17
C PRO A 259 22.80 -5.60 3.11
N GLU A 260 22.79 -6.28 4.26
CA GLU A 260 21.67 -6.20 5.22
C GLU A 260 21.60 -4.82 5.85
N PHE A 261 22.74 -4.30 6.34
CA PHE A 261 22.83 -2.95 6.87
C PHE A 261 22.43 -1.91 5.82
N THR A 262 22.90 -2.07 4.58
CA THR A 262 22.62 -1.15 3.47
C THR A 262 21.12 -1.11 3.16
N ILE A 263 20.47 -2.27 3.02
CA ILE A 263 19.03 -2.35 2.77
C ILE A 263 18.22 -1.83 3.96
N ASN A 264 18.61 -2.15 5.20
CA ASN A 264 17.94 -1.63 6.39
C ASN A 264 18.02 -0.10 6.47
N THR A 265 19.18 0.48 6.19
CA THR A 265 19.36 1.93 6.12
C THR A 265 18.47 2.54 5.04
N LEU A 266 18.46 1.95 3.84
CA LEU A 266 17.67 2.41 2.72
C LEU A 266 16.15 2.43 3.02
N ILE A 267 15.63 1.42 3.72
CA ILE A 267 14.19 1.31 3.97
C ILE A 267 13.73 1.97 5.28
N GLN A 268 14.64 2.29 6.20
CA GLN A 268 14.29 2.90 7.50
C GLN A 268 14.65 4.38 7.54
N SER A 269 15.83 4.75 7.08
CA SER A 269 16.34 6.12 7.12
C SER A 269 17.18 6.46 5.88
N PRO A 270 16.57 6.39 4.67
CA PRO A 270 17.28 6.76 3.44
C PRO A 270 17.66 8.24 3.44
N PRO A 271 18.67 8.63 2.65
CA PRO A 271 18.95 10.04 2.38
C PRO A 271 17.69 10.74 1.88
N ARG A 272 17.38 11.89 2.48
CA ARG A 272 16.25 12.72 2.07
C ARG A 272 16.79 14.00 1.42
N PRO A 273 16.46 14.26 0.14
CA PRO A 273 16.79 15.53 -0.47
C PRO A 273 16.17 16.69 0.32
N HIS A 274 16.78 17.87 0.23
CA HIS A 274 16.17 19.06 0.80
C HIS A 274 14.91 19.42 0.01
N ARG A 275 13.85 19.80 0.73
CA ARG A 275 12.59 20.26 0.13
C ARG A 275 12.17 21.55 0.81
N LYS A 276 11.79 22.57 0.04
CA LYS A 276 11.31 23.82 0.65
C LYS A 276 9.94 23.59 1.27
N ASN A 277 9.75 24.13 2.46
CA ASN A 277 8.43 24.15 3.09
C ASN A 277 7.55 25.15 2.34
N ARG A 278 6.45 24.67 1.77
CA ARG A 278 5.50 25.44 0.99
C ARG A 278 4.11 25.33 1.61
N THR A 279 3.45 26.47 1.78
CA THR A 279 2.05 26.51 2.22
C THR A 279 1.15 25.88 1.16
N LEU A 280 -0.02 25.38 1.56
CA LEU A 280 -1.04 24.88 0.64
C LEU A 280 -1.42 25.93 -0.40
N ALA A 281 -1.56 27.19 0.02
CA ALA A 281 -1.88 28.30 -0.87
C ALA A 281 -0.82 28.47 -1.98
N SER A 282 0.46 28.39 -1.62
CA SER A 282 1.57 28.46 -2.61
C SER A 282 1.63 27.26 -3.55
N ARG A 283 0.93 26.18 -3.22
CA ARG A 283 0.75 24.98 -4.05
C ARG A 283 -0.58 25.01 -4.84
N GLY A 284 -1.26 26.15 -4.82
CA GLY A 284 -2.54 26.36 -5.47
C GLY A 284 -3.72 25.67 -4.78
N ILE A 285 -3.54 25.14 -3.58
CA ILE A 285 -4.58 24.49 -2.78
C ILE A 285 -5.27 25.57 -1.94
N ALA A 286 -6.52 25.86 -2.26
CA ALA A 286 -7.33 26.87 -1.58
C ALA A 286 -8.75 26.34 -1.34
N SER A 287 -9.41 26.85 -0.31
CA SER A 287 -10.80 26.56 0.02
C SER A 287 -11.62 27.84 -0.14
N THR A 288 -12.83 27.73 -0.69
CA THR A 288 -13.80 28.84 -0.69
C THR A 288 -14.44 29.06 0.68
N ASN A 289 -14.36 28.05 1.55
CA ASN A 289 -15.10 27.99 2.81
C ASN A 289 -14.20 28.17 4.06
N CYS A 290 -12.88 28.17 3.88
CA CYS A 290 -11.92 28.28 4.98
C CYS A 290 -10.81 29.28 4.60
N SER A 291 -10.32 30.04 5.58
CA SER A 291 -9.14 30.88 5.34
C SER A 291 -7.90 30.00 5.05
N PRO A 292 -6.87 30.54 4.38
CA PRO A 292 -5.63 29.82 4.12
C PRO A 292 -5.01 29.22 5.40
N ASP A 293 -5.00 29.98 6.50
CA ASP A 293 -4.44 29.53 7.78
C ASP A 293 -5.27 28.40 8.41
N GLN A 294 -6.59 28.47 8.31
CA GLN A 294 -7.48 27.40 8.78
C GLN A 294 -7.28 26.12 7.96
N LEU A 295 -7.12 26.26 6.65
CA LEU A 295 -6.87 25.14 5.75
C LEU A 295 -5.50 24.50 6.03
N GLU A 296 -4.48 25.32 6.25
CA GLU A 296 -3.14 24.86 6.64
C GLU A 296 -3.17 24.12 7.98
N ALA A 297 -3.81 24.70 9.00
CA ALA A 297 -3.95 24.08 10.31
C ALA A 297 -4.71 22.74 10.23
N TYR A 298 -5.81 22.70 9.48
CA TYR A 298 -6.59 21.47 9.26
C TYR A 298 -5.75 20.39 8.57
N HIS A 299 -4.98 20.77 7.54
CA HIS A 299 -4.10 19.84 6.84
C HIS A 299 -2.96 19.34 7.73
N MET A 300 -2.34 20.21 8.53
CA MET A 300 -1.33 19.82 9.52
C MET A 300 -1.91 18.86 10.55
N LEU A 301 -3.12 19.10 11.07
CA LEU A 301 -3.80 18.19 12.00
C LEU A 301 -4.08 16.83 11.35
N LYS A 302 -4.63 16.82 10.13
CA LYS A 302 -4.87 15.57 9.39
C LYS A 302 -3.57 14.81 9.11
N LYS A 303 -2.50 15.53 8.80
CA LYS A 303 -1.16 14.96 8.63
C LYS A 303 -0.66 14.37 9.93
N MET A 304 -0.80 15.06 11.07
CA MET A 304 -0.43 14.54 12.39
C MET A 304 -1.22 13.29 12.74
N GLU A 305 -2.56 13.32 12.64
CA GLU A 305 -3.45 12.16 12.86
C GLU A 305 -3.04 10.96 12.00
N PHE A 306 -2.71 11.19 10.72
CA PHE A 306 -2.24 10.16 9.82
C PHE A 306 -0.90 9.56 10.27
N HIS A 307 0.06 10.40 10.67
CA HIS A 307 1.38 9.95 11.12
C HIS A 307 1.32 9.22 12.46
N GLU A 308 0.49 9.68 13.41
CA GLU A 308 0.25 9.00 14.68
C GLU A 308 -0.39 7.63 14.46
N ARG A 309 -1.50 7.57 13.71
CA ARG A 309 -2.15 6.30 13.36
C ARG A 309 -1.18 5.34 12.70
N ARG A 310 -0.34 5.84 11.78
CA ARG A 310 0.69 5.02 11.13
C ARG A 310 1.73 4.50 12.12
N LYS A 311 2.25 5.37 13.00
CA LYS A 311 3.23 4.99 14.03
C LYS A 311 2.65 3.89 14.93
N ASP A 312 1.39 4.01 15.30
CA ASP A 312 0.70 3.00 16.11
C ASP A 312 0.56 1.67 15.35
N MET A 313 0.19 1.71 14.06
CA MET A 313 0.13 0.52 13.21
C MET A 313 1.52 -0.16 13.05
N GLU A 314 2.58 0.62 12.85
CA GLU A 314 3.94 0.10 12.71
C GLU A 314 4.44 -0.50 14.03
N GLN A 315 4.21 0.16 15.16
CA GLN A 315 4.52 -0.39 16.49
C GLN A 315 3.74 -1.66 16.77
N PHE A 316 2.47 -1.73 16.37
CA PHE A 316 1.68 -2.95 16.46
C PHE A 316 2.29 -4.08 15.63
N GLY A 317 2.69 -3.80 14.39
CA GLY A 317 3.38 -4.77 13.53
C GLY A 317 4.69 -5.27 14.16
N GLN A 318 5.53 -4.37 14.68
CA GLN A 318 6.79 -4.74 15.36
C GLN A 318 6.56 -5.59 16.61
N LYS A 319 5.57 -5.23 17.45
CA LYS A 319 5.19 -6.02 18.63
C LYS A 319 4.69 -7.41 18.23
N THR A 320 3.96 -7.51 17.12
CA THR A 320 3.45 -8.77 16.58
C THR A 320 4.60 -9.68 16.12
N VAL A 321 5.55 -9.15 15.33
CA VAL A 321 6.74 -9.91 14.89
C VAL A 321 7.55 -10.41 16.09
N ARG A 322 7.85 -9.53 17.05
CA ARG A 322 8.57 -9.92 18.28
C ARG A 322 7.86 -11.02 19.05
N ARG A 323 6.53 -10.95 19.18
CA ARG A 323 5.73 -12.01 19.81
C ARG A 323 5.81 -13.33 19.04
N THR A 324 5.73 -13.30 17.72
CA THR A 324 5.84 -14.50 16.87
C THR A 324 7.24 -15.12 16.95
N GLU A 325 8.29 -14.31 16.94
CA GLU A 325 9.68 -14.77 17.15
C GLU A 325 9.85 -15.39 18.53
N GLN A 326 9.35 -14.72 19.58
CA GLN A 326 9.36 -15.26 20.95
C GLN A 326 8.58 -16.58 21.03
N GLN A 327 7.42 -16.68 20.40
CA GLN A 327 6.64 -17.94 20.34
C GLN A 327 7.37 -19.04 19.57
N ARG A 328 8.07 -18.71 18.48
CA ARG A 328 8.94 -19.67 17.76
C ARG A 328 10.09 -20.16 18.64
N VAL A 329 10.79 -19.25 19.32
CA VAL A 329 11.89 -19.61 20.22
C VAL A 329 11.39 -20.49 21.36
N VAL A 330 10.28 -20.14 21.99
CA VAL A 330 9.65 -20.97 23.05
C VAL A 330 9.25 -22.34 22.52
N SER A 331 8.68 -22.41 21.31
CA SER A 331 8.31 -23.70 20.69
C SER A 331 9.53 -24.56 20.38
N ASN A 332 10.62 -23.96 19.89
CA ASN A 332 11.87 -24.68 19.62
C ASN A 332 12.49 -25.20 20.91
N VAL A 333 12.60 -24.36 21.96
CA VAL A 333 13.08 -24.79 23.27
C VAL A 333 12.21 -25.91 23.86
N ALA A 334 10.89 -25.82 23.73
CA ALA A 334 9.99 -26.87 24.17
C ALA A 334 10.21 -28.18 23.40
N ASN A 335 10.42 -28.12 22.09
CA ASN A 335 10.73 -29.30 21.28
C ASN A 335 12.09 -29.90 21.63
N ASP A 336 13.11 -29.07 21.88
CA ASP A 336 14.43 -29.53 22.28
C ASP A 336 14.39 -30.20 23.65
N VAL A 337 13.67 -29.62 24.62
CA VAL A 337 13.45 -30.20 25.95
C VAL A 337 12.68 -31.52 25.87
N LEU A 338 11.61 -31.57 25.06
CA LEU A 338 10.87 -32.82 24.83
C LEU A 338 11.71 -33.88 24.11
N GLY A 339 12.59 -33.46 23.20
CA GLY A 339 13.57 -34.33 22.56
C GLY A 339 14.56 -34.90 23.57
N TRP A 340 15.05 -34.08 24.50
CA TRP A 340 15.96 -34.48 25.57
C TRP A 340 15.31 -35.48 26.53
N ILE A 341 14.10 -35.22 26.99
CA ILE A 341 13.33 -36.13 27.86
C ILE A 341 13.11 -37.50 27.18
N ARG A 342 12.79 -37.50 25.89
CA ARG A 342 12.61 -38.75 25.11
C ARG A 342 13.92 -39.50 24.87
N SER A 343 15.07 -38.82 24.96
CA SER A 343 16.39 -39.42 24.84
C SER A 343 16.80 -40.13 26.13
N ASP A 344 16.41 -39.56 27.28
CA ASP A 344 16.68 -40.15 28.61
C ASP A 344 15.83 -41.40 28.91
N ASP A 345 14.64 -41.53 28.31
CA ASP A 345 13.79 -42.74 28.42
C ASP A 345 14.32 -43.95 27.60
N SER A 346 15.46 -43.81 26.92
CA SER A 346 16.04 -44.86 26.06
C SER A 346 17.35 -45.48 26.58
N GLN A 347 17.65 -45.37 27.88
CA GLN A 347 18.73 -46.09 28.56
C GLN A 347 18.23 -47.20 29.48
#